data_AF-A0A7S8EXI7-F1
#
_entry.id   AF-A0A7S8EXI7-F1
#
_cell.length_a   1.000
_cell.length_b   1.000
_cell.length_c   1.000
_cell.angle_alpha   90.00
_cell.angle_beta   90.00
_cell.angle_gamma   90.00
#
_symmetry.space_group_name_H-M   'P 1'
#
loop_
_entity.id
_entity.type
_entity.pdbx_description
1 polymer ?
#
loop_
_entity_poly.entity_id
_entity_poly.type
_entity_poly.pdbx_seq_one_letter_code
_entity_poly.pdbx_strand_id
1 'polypeptide(L)'
;MYLGGLTMAASTLFPATASADRLQRCAREGGICRLPYPAEVVFGAQGRTTSRFFDRNAVPCTNRVFGDPAPGREKACYIVTRDRGGYNDDQDQPRRDSFVPCASEGDFCDFRGRAVVRYGARGRFTQDVFRNGVQCDNDTFGEDPAPGAQKRCYVQQ
;
A
#
# COMPACT_ATOMS: atom_id res chain seq x y z
N MET A 1 10.67 64.24 -13.88
CA MET A 1 9.48 63.55 -14.41
C MET A 1 10.00 62.48 -15.34
N TYR A 2 9.83 61.16 -15.19
CA TYR A 2 9.01 60.32 -14.33
C TYR A 2 9.77 58.98 -14.14
N LEU A 3 9.63 58.36 -12.96
CA LEU A 3 10.15 57.03 -12.64
C LEU A 3 9.41 55.92 -13.40
N GLY A 4 10.09 54.82 -13.69
CA GLY A 4 9.49 53.51 -13.95
C GLY A 4 10.62 52.51 -14.22
N GLY A 5 10.82 51.41 -13.49
CA GLY A 5 9.98 50.65 -12.59
C GLY A 5 10.30 49.18 -12.87
N LEU A 6 11.39 48.65 -12.27
CA LEU A 6 11.83 47.27 -12.45
C LEU A 6 10.88 46.33 -11.71
N THR A 7 9.97 45.67 -12.43
CA THR A 7 9.15 44.58 -11.88
C THR A 7 9.94 43.28 -11.92
N MET A 8 10.43 42.83 -10.76
CA MET A 8 10.91 41.45 -10.61
C MET A 8 9.71 40.51 -10.66
N ALA A 9 9.66 39.65 -11.69
CA ALA A 9 8.77 38.51 -11.69
C ALA A 9 9.29 37.47 -10.68
N ALA A 10 8.70 37.44 -9.48
CA ALA A 10 8.95 36.41 -8.50
C ALA A 10 8.21 35.13 -8.92
N SER A 11 8.92 34.21 -9.57
CA SER A 11 8.42 32.89 -9.92
C SER A 11 8.24 32.05 -8.64
N THR A 12 7.01 31.86 -8.19
CA THR A 12 6.67 30.97 -7.09
C THR A 12 6.79 29.52 -7.55
N LEU A 13 7.89 28.85 -7.22
CA LEU A 13 8.02 27.40 -7.32
C LEU A 13 7.17 26.77 -6.21
N PHE A 14 6.02 26.21 -6.58
CA PHE A 14 5.24 25.37 -5.68
C PHE A 14 6.05 24.08 -5.41
N PRO A 15 6.40 23.75 -4.16
CA PRO A 15 7.00 22.45 -3.87
C PRO A 15 5.97 21.37 -4.23
N ALA A 16 6.35 20.47 -5.15
CA ALA A 16 5.60 19.24 -5.33
C ALA A 16 5.60 18.52 -3.99
N THR A 17 4.42 18.31 -3.41
CA THR A 17 4.27 17.48 -2.21
C THR A 17 4.68 16.06 -2.61
N ALA A 18 5.93 15.69 -2.34
CA ALA A 18 6.37 14.31 -2.43
C ALA A 18 5.62 13.54 -1.35
N SER A 19 4.67 12.69 -1.76
CA SER A 19 4.02 11.75 -0.86
C SER A 19 5.10 10.81 -0.32
N ALA A 20 5.55 11.04 0.90
CA ALA A 20 6.46 10.13 1.57
C ALA A 20 5.65 8.92 2.03
N ASP A 21 6.04 7.73 1.60
CA ASP A 21 5.51 6.51 2.18
C ASP A 21 5.80 6.49 3.68
N ARG A 22 4.77 6.30 4.51
CA ARG A 22 4.92 6.27 5.96
C ARG A 22 5.28 4.87 6.41
N LEU A 23 6.41 4.75 7.11
CA LEU A 23 6.89 3.51 7.69
C LEU A 23 6.33 3.31 9.10
N GLN A 24 5.49 2.29 9.29
CA GLN A 24 4.96 1.91 10.60
C GLN A 24 5.74 0.69 11.13
N ARG A 25 6.41 0.84 12.28
CA ARG A 25 7.17 -0.29 12.88
C ARG A 25 6.23 -1.42 13.28
N CYS A 26 6.57 -2.66 12.89
CA CYS A 26 5.78 -3.85 13.20
C CYS A 26 6.54 -4.90 14.04
N ALA A 27 7.87 -4.95 13.96
CA ALA A 27 8.68 -5.90 14.74
C ALA A 27 10.11 -5.41 14.95
N ARG A 28 10.75 -5.83 16.05
CA ARG A 28 12.21 -5.77 16.22
C ARG A 28 12.87 -6.92 15.45
N GLU A 29 14.17 -6.82 15.18
CA GLU A 29 14.95 -7.92 14.60
C GLU A 29 14.79 -9.21 15.43
N GLY A 30 14.56 -10.34 14.74
CA GLY A 30 14.21 -11.62 15.35
C GLY A 30 12.71 -11.84 15.62
N GLY A 31 11.90 -10.77 15.62
CA GLY A 31 10.45 -10.85 15.83
C GLY A 31 9.66 -11.28 14.60
N ILE A 32 8.34 -11.38 14.76
CA ILE A 32 7.40 -11.61 13.65
C ILE A 32 6.61 -10.34 13.38
N CYS A 33 6.73 -9.82 12.16
CA CYS A 33 5.88 -8.74 11.66
C CYS A 33 4.56 -9.37 11.18
N ARG A 34 3.45 -9.02 11.83
CA ARG A 34 2.11 -9.42 11.38
C ARG A 34 1.54 -8.37 10.45
N LEU A 35 1.17 -8.80 9.24
CA LEU A 35 0.66 -7.91 8.21
C LEU A 35 -0.87 -7.93 8.25
N PRO A 36 -1.54 -6.77 8.42
CA PRO A 36 -3.00 -6.68 8.35
C PRO A 36 -3.53 -6.94 6.94
N TYR A 37 -2.69 -6.73 5.93
CA TYR A 37 -2.95 -6.93 4.50
C TYR A 37 -1.61 -7.20 3.79
N PRO A 38 -1.62 -7.73 2.55
CA PRO A 38 -0.43 -7.80 1.72
C PRO A 38 0.29 -6.46 1.62
N ALA A 39 1.55 -6.41 2.06
CA ALA A 39 2.27 -5.16 2.23
C ALA A 39 3.76 -5.30 1.90
N GLU A 40 4.38 -4.17 1.58
CA GLU A 40 5.83 -4.06 1.57
C GLU A 40 6.36 -3.93 3.00
N VAL A 41 7.33 -4.78 3.34
CA VAL A 41 8.03 -4.76 4.62
C VAL A 41 9.45 -4.28 4.37
N VAL A 42 9.81 -3.21 5.06
CA VAL A 42 11.16 -2.65 5.09
C VAL A 42 11.88 -3.17 6.32
N PHE A 43 13.09 -3.68 6.15
CA PHE A 43 13.97 -4.14 7.23
C PHE A 43 15.25 -3.32 7.22
N GLY A 44 15.67 -2.80 8.38
CA GLY A 44 16.95 -2.08 8.48
C GLY A 44 17.06 -1.14 9.67
N ALA A 45 18.09 -0.31 9.64
CA ALA A 45 18.44 0.63 10.71
C ALA A 45 19.12 1.89 10.15
N GLN A 46 18.84 3.06 10.74
CA GLN A 46 19.57 4.32 10.47
C GLN A 46 19.71 4.65 8.96
N GLY A 47 18.63 4.45 8.19
CA GLY A 47 18.60 4.73 6.75
C GLY A 47 19.23 3.66 5.85
N ARG A 48 19.84 2.61 6.42
CA ARG A 48 20.29 1.43 5.66
C ARG A 48 19.23 0.34 5.72
N THR A 49 18.49 0.18 4.62
CA THR A 49 17.31 -0.68 4.56
C THR A 49 17.28 -1.55 3.31
N THR A 50 16.57 -2.67 3.42
CA THR A 50 16.14 -3.52 2.31
C THR A 50 14.62 -3.70 2.44
N SER A 51 13.92 -3.93 1.34
CA SER A 51 12.47 -4.09 1.37
C SER A 51 12.01 -5.23 0.49
N ARG A 52 10.92 -5.88 0.89
CA ARG A 52 10.29 -6.97 0.13
C ARG A 52 8.78 -6.93 0.34
N PHE A 53 8.04 -7.26 -0.71
CA PHE A 53 6.59 -7.41 -0.65
C PHE A 53 6.21 -8.82 -0.17
N PHE A 54 5.18 -8.90 0.66
CA PHE A 54 4.63 -10.16 1.14
C PHE A 54 3.11 -10.13 1.03
N ASP A 55 2.56 -11.23 0.53
CA ASP A 55 1.13 -11.54 0.38
C ASP A 55 0.55 -12.37 1.54
N ARG A 56 1.41 -12.80 2.47
CA ARG A 56 1.02 -13.54 3.68
C ARG A 56 0.96 -12.65 4.91
N ASN A 57 0.24 -13.10 5.92
CA ASN A 57 -0.01 -12.35 7.16
C ASN A 57 1.13 -12.36 8.20
N ALA A 58 2.20 -13.14 8.00
CA ALA A 58 3.31 -13.24 8.94
C ALA A 58 4.68 -13.28 8.25
N VAL A 59 5.57 -12.38 8.67
CA VAL A 59 6.91 -12.23 8.10
C VAL A 59 7.95 -12.25 9.22
N PRO A 60 8.88 -13.23 9.23
CA PRO A 60 10.01 -13.21 10.16
C PRO A 60 10.93 -12.02 9.87
N CYS A 61 11.15 -11.18 10.87
CA CYS A 61 11.96 -9.98 10.78
C CYS A 61 13.45 -10.31 10.97
N THR A 62 14.05 -11.01 10.00
CA THR A 62 15.42 -11.55 10.14
C THR A 62 16.28 -11.34 8.90
N ASN A 63 17.60 -11.37 9.11
CA ASN A 63 18.59 -11.40 8.03
C ASN A 63 18.37 -12.55 7.04
N ARG A 64 17.77 -13.67 7.46
CA ARG A 64 17.46 -14.80 6.56
C ARG A 64 16.41 -14.44 5.50
N VAL A 65 15.44 -13.60 5.86
CA VAL A 65 14.36 -13.21 4.94
C VAL A 65 14.77 -12.03 4.07
N PHE A 66 15.57 -11.11 4.61
CA PHE A 66 15.81 -9.80 4.01
C PHE A 66 17.27 -9.55 3.56
N GLY A 67 18.23 -10.35 4.03
CA GLY A 67 19.65 -10.00 4.04
C GLY A 67 19.99 -9.07 5.22
N ASP A 68 21.27 -8.71 5.37
CA ASP A 68 21.71 -7.75 6.39
C ASP A 68 22.05 -6.38 5.75
N PRO A 69 21.10 -5.42 5.72
CA PRO A 69 21.35 -4.10 5.18
C PRO A 69 22.21 -3.21 6.09
N ALA A 70 22.30 -3.53 7.39
CA ALA A 70 22.98 -2.70 8.38
C ALA A 70 23.78 -3.56 9.36
N PRO A 71 24.93 -4.12 8.95
CA PRO A 71 25.75 -4.97 9.80
C PRO A 71 26.18 -4.27 11.10
N GLY A 72 26.13 -5.00 12.21
CA GLY A 72 26.48 -4.49 13.54
C GLY A 72 25.48 -3.50 14.14
N ARG A 73 24.32 -3.30 13.52
CA ARG A 73 23.22 -2.45 14.03
C ARG A 73 21.99 -3.29 14.30
N GLU A 74 21.26 -2.95 15.36
CA GLU A 74 19.94 -3.51 15.63
C GLU A 74 18.96 -2.99 14.58
N LYS A 75 18.36 -3.91 13.83
CA LYS A 75 17.40 -3.59 12.77
C LYS A 75 15.97 -3.76 13.28
N ALA A 76 15.03 -3.24 12.52
CA ALA A 76 13.61 -3.45 12.77
C ALA A 76 12.86 -3.56 11.44
N CYS A 77 11.67 -4.16 11.50
CA CYS A 77 10.75 -4.23 10.38
C CYS A 77 9.68 -3.15 10.48
N TYR A 78 9.34 -2.60 9.33
CA TYR A 78 8.33 -1.58 9.14
C TYR A 78 7.42 -1.96 7.97
N ILE A 79 6.12 -1.73 8.09
CA ILE A 79 5.18 -1.82 6.96
C ILE A 79 5.11 -0.46 6.26
N VAL A 80 5.17 -0.47 4.93
CA VAL A 80 4.98 0.71 4.09
C VAL A 80 3.48 1.01 4.02
N THR A 81 3.07 2.17 4.54
CA THR A 81 1.69 2.65 4.45
C THR A 81 1.65 3.86 3.51
N ARG A 82 0.76 3.83 2.51
CA ARG A 82 0.56 4.97 1.61
C ARG A 82 -0.31 5.99 2.32
N ASP A 83 0.29 7.10 2.77
CA ASP A 83 -0.48 8.25 3.22
C ASP A 83 -1.03 8.98 1.97
N ARG A 84 -2.31 8.75 1.62
CA ARG A 84 -3.12 9.84 1.06
C ARG A 84 -3.52 10.70 2.25
N GLY A 85 -2.97 11.92 2.30
CA GLY A 85 -2.87 12.76 3.49
C GLY A 85 -4.15 12.96 4.32
N GLY A 86 -3.95 13.09 5.63
CA GLY A 86 -4.95 13.52 6.59
C GLY A 86 -4.47 13.33 8.02
N TYR A 87 -3.75 14.31 8.57
CA TYR A 87 -3.58 14.45 10.02
C TYR A 87 -4.96 14.62 10.66
N ASN A 88 -5.35 13.68 11.53
CA ASN A 88 -6.03 13.97 12.79
C ASN A 88 -5.67 12.85 13.77
N ASP A 89 -4.94 13.27 14.79
CA ASP A 89 -4.73 12.55 16.04
C ASP A 89 -6.07 12.52 16.78
N ASP A 90 -6.78 11.39 16.77
CA ASP A 90 -7.50 10.83 17.92
C ASP A 90 -8.20 9.52 17.51
N GLN A 91 -8.14 8.53 18.39
CA GLN A 91 -8.91 7.28 18.41
C GLN A 91 -8.64 6.24 17.32
N ASP A 92 -7.98 5.17 17.78
CA ASP A 92 -8.26 3.75 17.54
C ASP A 92 -9.47 3.47 16.62
N GLN A 93 -9.28 3.68 15.31
CA GLN A 93 -10.14 3.12 14.28
C GLN A 93 -9.28 2.11 13.51
N PRO A 94 -9.68 0.82 13.43
CA PRO A 94 -8.99 -0.13 12.57
C PRO A 94 -9.03 0.48 11.18
N ARG A 95 -7.85 0.79 10.63
CA ARG A 95 -7.71 1.40 9.30
C ARG A 95 -8.56 0.57 8.35
N ARG A 96 -9.74 1.08 8.00
CA ARG A 96 -10.62 0.41 7.07
C ARG A 96 -9.91 0.51 5.74
N ASP A 97 -9.31 -0.60 5.32
CA ASP A 97 -8.80 -0.76 3.97
C ASP A 97 -9.86 -0.25 3.00
N SER A 98 -9.55 0.86 2.34
CA SER A 98 -10.51 1.54 1.49
C SER A 98 -10.50 0.86 0.12
N PHE A 99 -11.54 0.09 -0.16
CA PHE A 99 -11.71 -0.61 -1.42
C PHE A 99 -12.57 0.23 -2.37
N VAL A 100 -12.00 0.65 -3.49
CA VAL A 100 -12.67 1.46 -4.51
C VAL A 100 -13.11 0.56 -5.66
N PRO A 101 -14.38 0.62 -6.11
CA PRO A 101 -14.87 -0.20 -7.21
C PRO A 101 -14.09 0.09 -8.50
N CYS A 102 -13.72 -0.96 -9.24
CA CYS A 102 -12.97 -0.81 -10.50
C CYS A 102 -13.65 -1.44 -11.73
N ALA A 103 -14.30 -2.59 -11.59
CA ALA A 103 -14.89 -3.31 -12.72
C ALA A 103 -16.05 -4.21 -12.27
N SER A 104 -17.10 -4.33 -13.09
CA SER A 104 -18.17 -5.30 -12.85
C SER A 104 -17.72 -6.72 -13.18
N GLU A 105 -18.45 -7.73 -12.72
CA GLU A 105 -18.18 -9.13 -13.07
C GLU A 105 -18.14 -9.33 -14.60
N GLY A 106 -17.06 -9.93 -15.10
CA GLY A 106 -16.77 -10.12 -16.51
C GLY A 106 -15.96 -9.00 -17.17
N ASP A 107 -15.79 -7.86 -16.52
CA ASP A 107 -14.99 -6.74 -17.05
C ASP A 107 -13.52 -6.78 -16.56
N PHE A 108 -12.64 -6.05 -17.25
CA PHE A 108 -11.24 -5.89 -16.84
C PHE A 108 -11.07 -4.71 -15.87
N CYS A 109 -10.46 -4.97 -14.72
CA CYS A 109 -10.11 -3.97 -13.72
C CYS A 109 -8.68 -3.48 -13.98
N ASP A 110 -8.52 -2.32 -14.62
CA ASP A 110 -7.20 -1.72 -14.87
C ASP A 110 -6.69 -0.93 -13.66
N PHE A 111 -5.46 -1.22 -13.25
CA PHE A 111 -4.72 -0.45 -12.25
C PHE A 111 -3.22 -0.63 -12.51
N ARG A 112 -2.40 0.32 -12.06
CA ARG A 112 -0.95 0.27 -12.27
C ARG A 112 -0.21 -0.21 -11.03
N GLY A 113 0.84 -0.99 -11.23
CA GLY A 113 1.64 -1.54 -10.14
C GLY A 113 0.97 -2.73 -9.48
N ARG A 114 1.36 -3.04 -8.23
CA ARG A 114 0.72 -4.10 -7.44
C ARG A 114 -0.39 -3.52 -6.58
N ALA A 115 -1.51 -4.23 -6.52
CA ALA A 115 -2.62 -3.87 -5.65
C ALA A 115 -3.36 -5.13 -5.18
N VAL A 116 -3.93 -5.05 -3.98
CA VAL A 116 -4.91 -6.03 -3.51
C VAL A 116 -6.22 -5.73 -4.20
N VAL A 117 -6.81 -6.74 -4.82
CA VAL A 117 -8.12 -6.66 -5.43
C VAL A 117 -9.03 -7.63 -4.71
N ARG A 118 -10.21 -7.17 -4.32
CA ARG A 118 -11.29 -8.04 -3.82
C ARG A 118 -12.37 -8.19 -4.87
N TYR A 119 -12.94 -9.38 -4.94
CA TYR A 119 -14.02 -9.75 -5.83
C TYR A 119 -15.18 -10.33 -5.01
N GLY A 120 -16.41 -9.86 -5.26
CA GLY A 120 -17.58 -10.37 -4.55
C GLY A 120 -18.76 -9.40 -4.47
N ALA A 121 -19.74 -9.77 -3.65
CA ALA A 121 -20.99 -9.03 -3.46
C ALA A 121 -21.60 -9.30 -2.08
N ARG A 122 -22.46 -8.39 -1.61
CA ARG A 122 -23.27 -8.55 -0.39
C ARG A 122 -22.45 -8.97 0.86
N GLY A 123 -21.25 -8.41 1.01
CA GLY A 123 -20.38 -8.72 2.16
C GLY A 123 -19.55 -10.00 2.03
N ARG A 124 -19.73 -10.79 0.96
CA ARG A 124 -18.93 -11.99 0.69
C ARG A 124 -17.91 -11.67 -0.40
N PHE A 125 -16.62 -11.78 -0.05
CA PHE A 125 -15.52 -11.40 -0.91
C PHE A 125 -14.37 -12.39 -0.79
N THR A 126 -13.71 -12.64 -1.92
CA THR A 126 -12.37 -13.22 -1.99
C THR A 126 -11.38 -12.14 -2.42
N GLN A 127 -10.11 -12.26 -2.05
CA GLN A 127 -9.10 -11.23 -2.30
C GLN A 127 -7.78 -11.85 -2.73
N ASP A 128 -7.09 -11.19 -3.65
CA ASP A 128 -5.74 -11.57 -4.06
C ASP A 128 -4.95 -10.35 -4.54
N VAL A 129 -3.64 -10.52 -4.76
CA VAL A 129 -2.71 -9.47 -5.21
C VAL A 129 -2.41 -9.65 -6.69
N PHE A 130 -2.78 -8.64 -7.47
CA PHE A 130 -2.54 -8.62 -8.91
C PHE A 130 -1.57 -7.51 -9.30
N ARG A 131 -1.06 -7.57 -10.53
CA ARG A 131 -0.16 -6.56 -11.09
C ARG A 131 -0.64 -6.09 -12.44
N ASN A 132 -0.74 -4.76 -12.61
CA ASN A 132 -1.13 -4.11 -13.86
C ASN A 132 -2.52 -4.51 -14.37
N GLY A 133 -3.47 -4.70 -13.45
CA GLY A 133 -4.84 -5.07 -13.76
C GLY A 133 -5.17 -6.55 -13.48
N VAL A 134 -6.46 -6.86 -13.56
CA VAL A 134 -7.00 -8.21 -13.34
C VAL A 134 -8.36 -8.36 -14.03
N GLN A 135 -8.64 -9.57 -14.53
CA GLN A 135 -9.96 -9.94 -15.02
C GLN A 135 -10.92 -10.19 -13.84
N CYS A 136 -12.10 -9.58 -13.86
CA CYS A 136 -13.03 -9.63 -12.74
C CYS A 136 -14.01 -10.82 -12.83
N ASP A 137 -13.53 -12.06 -12.62
CA ASP A 137 -14.35 -13.26 -12.73
C ASP A 137 -14.00 -14.37 -11.73
N ASN A 138 -14.83 -15.41 -11.68
CA ASN A 138 -14.65 -16.56 -10.78
C ASN A 138 -13.36 -17.34 -11.07
N ASP A 139 -12.98 -17.45 -12.34
CA ASP A 139 -11.81 -18.24 -12.75
C ASP A 139 -10.52 -17.60 -12.26
N THR A 140 -10.42 -16.27 -12.34
CA THR A 140 -9.26 -15.51 -11.89
C THR A 140 -9.05 -15.58 -10.38
N PHE A 141 -10.14 -15.65 -9.61
CA PHE A 141 -10.10 -15.74 -8.16
C PHE A 141 -10.25 -17.18 -7.63
N GLY A 142 -10.41 -18.16 -8.52
CA GLY A 142 -10.50 -19.59 -8.20
C GLY A 142 -11.80 -20.06 -7.53
N GLU A 143 -12.75 -19.16 -7.27
CA GLU A 143 -14.04 -19.46 -6.62
C GLU A 143 -15.11 -18.41 -6.94
N ASP A 144 -16.38 -18.79 -6.74
CA ASP A 144 -17.49 -17.82 -6.66
C ASP A 144 -17.80 -17.47 -5.19
N PRO A 145 -17.38 -16.30 -4.69
CA PRO A 145 -17.59 -15.92 -3.30
C PRO A 145 -19.07 -15.61 -2.99
N ALA A 146 -19.90 -15.30 -4.00
CA ALA A 146 -21.29 -14.89 -3.82
C ALA A 146 -22.20 -15.43 -4.93
N PRO A 147 -22.51 -16.75 -4.93
CA PRO A 147 -23.35 -17.37 -5.95
C PRO A 147 -24.73 -16.73 -6.07
N GLY A 148 -25.20 -16.52 -7.30
CA GLY A 148 -26.50 -15.90 -7.59
C GLY A 148 -26.57 -14.38 -7.35
N ALA A 149 -25.45 -13.73 -7.05
CA ALA A 149 -25.33 -12.27 -7.00
C ALA A 149 -24.37 -11.77 -8.07
N GLN A 150 -24.65 -10.58 -8.63
CA GLN A 150 -23.72 -9.87 -9.49
C GLN A 150 -22.55 -9.36 -8.65
N LYS A 151 -21.35 -9.79 -8.98
CA LYS A 151 -20.12 -9.45 -8.27
C LYS A 151 -19.44 -8.25 -8.92
N ARG A 152 -18.50 -7.68 -8.18
CA ARG A 152 -17.72 -6.52 -8.60
C ARG A 152 -16.32 -6.61 -8.01
N CYS A 153 -15.34 -6.10 -8.75
CA CYS A 153 -13.97 -5.97 -8.27
C CYS A 153 -13.75 -4.60 -7.65
N TYR A 154 -12.92 -4.58 -6.61
CA TYR A 154 -12.51 -3.36 -5.92
C TYR A 154 -11.02 -3.42 -5.64
N VAL A 155 -10.32 -2.31 -5.86
CA VAL A 155 -8.89 -2.17 -5.60
C VAL A 155 -8.70 -1.47 -4.25
N GLN A 156 -7.84 -2.02 -3.40
CA GLN A 156 -7.45 -1.40 -2.13
C GLN A 156 -6.55 -0.17 -2.40
N GLN A 157 -6.91 0.97 -1.81
CA GLN A 157 -6.17 2.23 -1.91
C GLN A 157 -5.25 2.51 -0.74
#